data_AF-A0A3R6T658-F1
#
_entry.id   AF-A0A3R6T658-F1
#
_cell.length_a   1.000
_cell.length_b   1.000
_cell.length_c   1.000
_cell.angle_alpha   90.00
_cell.angle_beta   90.00
_cell.angle_gamma   90.00
#
_symmetry.space_group_name_H-M   'P 1'
#
loop_
_entity.id
_entity.type
_entity.pdbx_description
1 polymer ?
#
loop_
_entity_poly.entity_id
_entity_poly.type
_entity_poly.pdbx_seq_one_letter_code
_entity_poly.pdbx_strand_id
1 'polypeptide(L)'
;MKKSLLIPSAAILIILASLFYLTFQKPEDTVELSNRVAHLPVVSAFLERMGAYVSWSVRQWAHVFEFFIVGIGFSVLYIFITKHTWSMMAAALFTCMAVSFVDQSIRIFIVGRHFDAFDLVLDAIGYVVAALIFGACRKLVSWRNREKHGDK
;
A
#
# COMPACT_ATOMS: atom_id res chain seq x y z
N MET A 1 -18.01 11.86 16.47
CA MET A 1 -16.97 11.89 15.40
C MET A 1 -15.60 11.35 15.83
N LYS A 2 -15.03 11.70 16.99
CA LYS A 2 -13.62 11.33 17.35
C LYS A 2 -13.34 9.82 17.49
N LYS A 3 -14.25 9.01 18.02
CA LYS A 3 -14.01 7.56 18.25
C LYS A 3 -13.88 6.74 16.96
N SER A 4 -14.58 7.13 15.89
CA SER A 4 -14.55 6.44 14.59
C SER A 4 -13.23 6.58 13.86
N LEU A 5 -12.40 7.58 14.22
CA LEU A 5 -11.09 7.81 13.61
C LEU A 5 -9.97 7.10 14.39
N LEU A 6 -10.19 6.71 15.65
CA LEU A 6 -9.17 6.06 16.48
C LEU A 6 -8.69 4.74 15.88
N ILE A 7 -9.62 3.91 15.40
CA ILE A 7 -9.30 2.60 14.81
C ILE A 7 -8.47 2.75 13.52
N PRO A 8 -8.88 3.52 12.50
CA PRO A 8 -8.07 3.70 11.30
C PRO A 8 -6.76 4.44 11.58
N SER A 9 -6.72 5.38 12.53
CA SER A 9 -5.49 6.02 12.97
C SER A 9 -4.53 5.06 13.66
N ALA A 10 -5.01 4.17 14.53
CA ALA A 10 -4.17 3.16 15.16
C ALA A 10 -3.65 2.15 14.14
N ALA A 11 -4.50 1.72 13.20
CA ALA A 11 -4.11 0.80 12.13
C ALA A 11 -3.01 1.40 11.24
N ILE A 12 -3.14 2.67 10.81
CA ILE A 12 -2.11 3.30 9.99
C ILE A 12 -0.79 3.47 10.76
N LEU A 13 -0.84 3.78 12.06
CA LEU A 13 0.37 3.87 12.89
C LEU A 13 1.09 2.52 12.99
N ILE A 14 0.34 1.43 13.14
CA ILE A 14 0.91 0.07 13.14
C ILE A 14 1.55 -0.24 11.79
N ILE A 15 0.85 0.05 10.67
CA ILE A 15 1.37 -0.18 9.32
C ILE A 15 2.66 0.62 9.09
N LEU A 16 2.70 1.89 9.48
CA LEU A 16 3.88 2.74 9.35
C LEU A 16 5.04 2.26 10.24
N ALA A 17 4.75 1.78 11.45
CA ALA A 17 5.77 1.20 12.32
C ALA A 17 6.34 -0.10 11.73
N SER A 18 5.49 -0.94 11.13
CA SER A 18 5.93 -2.14 10.41
C SER A 18 6.79 -1.81 9.19
N LEU A 19 6.39 -0.83 8.38
CA LEU A 19 7.22 -0.33 7.28
C LEU A 19 8.58 0.11 7.78
N PHE A 20 8.62 1.01 8.78
CA PHE A 20 9.86 1.52 9.34
C PHE A 20 10.76 0.39 9.85
N TYR A 21 10.20 -0.60 10.54
CA TYR A 21 10.95 -1.77 10.98
C TYR A 21 11.58 -2.54 9.80
N LEU A 22 10.83 -2.75 8.72
CA LEU A 22 11.32 -3.41 7.50
C LEU A 22 12.36 -2.56 6.77
N THR A 23 12.20 -1.23 6.75
CA THR A 23 13.18 -0.30 6.18
C THR A 23 14.53 -0.44 6.87
N PHE A 24 14.55 -0.57 8.21
CA PHE A 24 15.79 -0.69 9.00
C PHE A 24 16.34 -2.13 9.11
N GLN A 25 15.62 -3.12 8.59
CA GLN A 25 16.10 -4.50 8.55
C GLN A 25 17.39 -4.60 7.73
N LYS A 26 18.34 -5.43 8.19
CA LYS A 26 19.60 -5.64 7.47
C LYS A 26 19.37 -6.42 6.16
N PRO A 27 20.15 -6.16 5.10
CA PRO A 27 19.96 -6.79 3.80
C PRO A 27 20.00 -8.33 3.84
N GLU A 28 20.90 -8.90 4.64
CA GLU A 28 21.03 -10.35 4.84
C GLU A 28 19.74 -10.99 5.35
N ASP A 29 19.11 -10.38 6.36
CA ASP A 29 17.87 -10.86 6.96
C ASP A 29 16.69 -10.71 5.99
N THR A 30 16.68 -9.66 5.15
CA THR A 30 15.65 -9.44 4.13
C THR A 30 15.70 -10.50 3.03
N VAL A 31 16.90 -10.91 2.59
CA VAL A 31 17.06 -11.95 1.58
C VAL A 31 16.67 -13.32 2.14
N GLU A 32 17.06 -13.63 3.36
CA GLU A 32 16.66 -14.88 4.02
C GLU A 32 15.13 -14.96 4.20
N LEU A 33 14.50 -13.88 4.66
CA LEU A 33 13.04 -13.81 4.78
C LEU A 33 12.36 -13.98 3.41
N SER A 34 12.87 -13.31 2.38
CA SER A 34 12.33 -13.42 1.02
C SER A 34 12.39 -14.86 0.51
N ASN A 35 13.50 -15.56 0.72
CA ASN A 35 13.64 -16.97 0.34
C ASN A 35 12.68 -17.87 1.11
N ARG A 36 12.53 -17.67 2.43
CA ARG A 36 11.56 -18.42 3.25
C ARG A 36 10.14 -18.23 2.75
N VAL A 37 9.76 -17.00 2.41
CA VAL A 37 8.42 -16.65 1.91
C VAL A 37 8.21 -17.20 0.49
N ALA A 38 9.24 -17.20 -0.36
CA ALA A 38 9.17 -17.72 -1.73
C ALA A 38 8.73 -19.19 -1.82
N HIS A 39 9.12 -20.00 -0.82
CA HIS A 39 8.82 -21.43 -0.78
C HIS A 39 7.45 -21.77 -0.19
N LEU A 40 6.70 -20.79 0.32
CA LEU A 40 5.34 -21.04 0.78
C LEU A 40 4.45 -21.42 -0.42
N PRO A 41 3.63 -22.46 -0.32
CA PRO A 41 2.88 -23.01 -1.46
C PRO A 41 1.94 -22.00 -2.13
N VAL A 42 1.39 -21.06 -1.35
CA VAL A 42 0.54 -19.98 -1.88
C VAL A 42 1.37 -18.96 -2.66
N VAL A 43 2.55 -18.63 -2.16
CA VAL A 43 3.44 -17.63 -2.77
C VAL A 43 4.08 -18.21 -4.03
N SER A 44 4.58 -19.44 -3.98
CA SER A 44 5.18 -20.09 -5.15
C SER A 44 4.17 -20.26 -6.28
N ALA A 45 2.94 -20.69 -5.98
CA ALA A 45 1.88 -20.78 -6.98
C ALA A 45 1.51 -19.41 -7.57
N PHE A 46 1.51 -18.36 -6.75
CA PHE A 46 1.31 -16.98 -7.22
C PHE A 46 2.46 -16.52 -8.12
N LEU A 47 3.71 -16.75 -7.72
CA LEU A 47 4.89 -16.36 -8.49
C LEU A 47 4.97 -17.12 -9.81
N GLU A 48 4.63 -18.41 -9.85
CA GLU A 48 4.55 -19.18 -11.09
C GLU A 48 3.47 -18.62 -12.02
N ARG A 49 2.28 -18.31 -11.48
CA ARG A 49 1.18 -17.72 -12.24
C ARG A 49 1.54 -16.35 -12.81
N MET A 50 2.10 -15.48 -11.98
CA MET A 50 2.46 -14.12 -12.37
C MET A 50 3.72 -14.09 -13.22
N GLY A 51 4.63 -15.04 -13.03
CA GLY A 51 5.86 -15.22 -13.80
C GLY A 51 5.63 -15.45 -15.29
N ALA A 52 4.44 -15.95 -15.68
CA ALA A 52 4.02 -16.03 -17.08
C ALA A 52 3.80 -14.66 -17.73
N TYR A 53 3.56 -13.61 -16.94
CA TYR A 53 3.33 -12.24 -17.41
C TYR A 53 4.52 -11.33 -17.10
N VAL A 54 5.08 -11.48 -15.90
CA VAL A 54 6.06 -10.55 -15.34
C VAL A 54 7.07 -11.31 -14.48
N SER A 55 8.34 -11.29 -14.89
CA SER A 55 9.44 -12.00 -14.22
C SER A 55 10.05 -11.20 -13.07
N TRP A 56 9.23 -10.74 -12.12
CA TRP A 56 9.69 -10.01 -10.93
C TRP A 56 10.08 -10.94 -9.79
N SER A 57 11.08 -10.51 -9.01
CA SER A 57 11.54 -11.19 -7.81
C SER A 57 10.54 -11.09 -6.65
N VAL A 58 10.69 -11.95 -5.64
CA VAL A 58 9.86 -11.94 -4.42
C VAL A 58 9.94 -10.60 -3.70
N ARG A 59 11.12 -9.96 -3.68
CA ARG A 59 11.31 -8.63 -3.11
C ARG A 59 10.47 -7.57 -3.82
N GLN A 60 10.45 -7.61 -5.16
CA GLN A 60 9.67 -6.67 -5.96
C GLN A 60 8.16 -6.84 -5.73
N TRP A 61 7.69 -8.08 -5.62
CA TRP A 61 6.31 -8.34 -5.23
C TRP A 61 6.00 -7.88 -3.80
N ALA A 62 6.93 -8.04 -2.86
CA ALA A 62 6.78 -7.56 -1.49
C ALA A 62 6.57 -6.03 -1.45
N HIS A 63 7.35 -5.26 -2.22
CA HIS A 63 7.16 -3.80 -2.37
C HIS A 63 5.73 -3.44 -2.81
N VAL A 64 5.21 -4.12 -3.86
CA VAL A 64 3.84 -3.89 -4.33
C VAL A 64 2.82 -4.18 -3.23
N PHE A 65 2.96 -5.29 -2.49
CA PHE A 65 2.03 -5.66 -1.44
C PHE A 65 2.12 -4.77 -0.19
N GLU A 66 3.32 -4.37 0.20
CA GLU A 66 3.55 -3.45 1.33
C GLU A 66 2.85 -2.11 1.08
N PHE A 67 3.12 -1.48 -0.07
CA PHE A 67 2.51 -0.21 -0.40
C PHE A 67 1.02 -0.32 -0.77
N PHE A 68 0.56 -1.50 -1.21
CA PHE A 68 -0.87 -1.77 -1.30
C PHE A 68 -1.56 -1.71 0.07
N ILE A 69 -0.99 -2.32 1.11
CA ILE A 69 -1.53 -2.27 2.48
C ILE A 69 -1.51 -0.84 3.04
N VAL A 70 -0.43 -0.10 2.79
CA VAL A 70 -0.30 1.32 3.16
C VAL A 70 -1.37 2.15 2.46
N GLY A 71 -1.56 1.93 1.16
CA GLY A 71 -2.59 2.55 0.35
C GLY A 71 -4.00 2.28 0.87
N ILE A 72 -4.29 1.05 1.32
CA ILE A 72 -5.55 0.71 2.00
C ILE A 72 -5.70 1.54 3.27
N GLY A 73 -4.68 1.56 4.12
CA GLY A 73 -4.71 2.27 5.39
C GLY A 73 -5.03 3.77 5.24
N PHE A 74 -4.32 4.45 4.34
CA PHE A 74 -4.57 5.87 4.06
C PHE A 74 -5.92 6.08 3.36
N SER A 75 -6.31 5.21 2.42
CA SER A 75 -7.62 5.31 1.77
C SER A 75 -8.76 5.22 2.78
N VAL A 76 -8.70 4.25 3.70
CA VAL A 76 -9.68 4.10 4.78
C VAL A 76 -9.68 5.31 5.71
N LEU A 77 -8.50 5.79 6.12
CA LEU A 77 -8.39 6.99 6.95
C LEU A 77 -9.07 8.19 6.29
N TYR A 78 -8.78 8.43 5.01
CA TYR A 78 -9.35 9.55 4.26
C TYR A 78 -10.82 9.38 3.93
N ILE A 79 -11.39 8.16 3.96
CA ILE A 79 -12.84 7.96 3.88
C ILE A 79 -13.55 8.71 5.01
N PHE A 80 -13.01 8.65 6.23
CA PHE A 80 -13.60 9.30 7.41
C PHE A 80 -13.34 10.80 7.49
N ILE A 81 -12.29 11.30 6.85
CA ILE A 81 -11.88 12.71 6.91
C ILE A 81 -12.52 13.54 5.80
N THR A 82 -12.53 13.02 4.57
CA THR A 82 -12.94 13.76 3.38
C THR A 82 -14.40 13.46 3.02
N LYS A 83 -15.11 14.44 2.45
CA LYS A 83 -16.50 14.25 1.97
C LYS A 83 -16.57 13.81 0.51
N HIS A 84 -15.63 14.27 -0.32
CA HIS A 84 -15.59 13.97 -1.76
C HIS A 84 -14.64 12.82 -2.08
N THR A 85 -15.08 11.89 -2.95
CA THR A 85 -14.27 10.75 -3.39
C THR A 85 -12.96 11.17 -4.06
N TRP A 86 -12.99 12.23 -4.88
CA TRP A 86 -11.78 12.74 -5.53
C TRP A 86 -10.75 13.29 -4.53
N SER A 87 -11.21 14.05 -3.53
CA SER A 87 -10.34 14.57 -2.47
C SER A 87 -9.75 13.45 -1.62
N MET A 88 -10.55 12.41 -1.34
CA MET A 88 -10.08 11.20 -0.65
C MET A 88 -8.93 10.52 -1.40
N MET A 89 -9.13 10.26 -2.70
CA MET A 89 -8.13 9.60 -3.54
C MET A 89 -6.87 10.44 -3.68
N ALA A 90 -7.02 11.74 -3.97
CA ALA A 90 -5.89 12.65 -4.10
C ALA A 90 -5.08 12.75 -2.80
N ALA A 91 -5.73 12.85 -1.65
CA ALA A 91 -5.05 12.90 -0.36
C ALA A 91 -4.32 11.59 -0.05
N ALA A 92 -4.98 10.43 -0.27
CA ALA A 92 -4.37 9.12 -0.04
C ALA A 92 -3.17 8.88 -0.96
N LEU A 93 -3.28 9.20 -2.25
CA LEU A 93 -2.19 9.06 -3.21
C LEU A 93 -1.02 9.98 -2.86
N PHE A 94 -1.28 11.23 -2.52
CA PHE A 94 -0.24 12.18 -2.15
C PHE A 94 0.51 11.74 -0.88
N THR A 95 -0.20 11.27 0.15
CA THR A 95 0.47 10.74 1.36
C THR A 95 1.25 9.47 1.09
N CYS A 96 0.72 8.54 0.29
CA CYS A 96 1.45 7.30 -0.04
C CYS A 96 2.70 7.61 -0.85
N MET A 97 2.62 8.54 -1.81
CA MET A 97 3.76 9.02 -2.58
C MET A 97 4.83 9.63 -1.67
N ALA A 98 4.43 10.48 -0.71
CA ALA A 98 5.37 11.07 0.25
C ALA A 98 6.03 9.99 1.14
N VAL A 99 5.25 9.00 1.62
CA VAL A 99 5.77 7.89 2.43
C VAL A 99 6.74 7.03 1.63
N SER A 100 6.41 6.66 0.40
CA SER A 100 7.29 5.87 -0.50
C SER A 100 8.58 6.63 -0.82
N PHE A 101 8.49 7.93 -1.06
CA PHE A 101 9.67 8.75 -1.28
C PHE A 101 10.58 8.82 -0.03
N VAL A 102 9.99 8.96 1.16
CA VAL A 102 10.74 8.96 2.43
C VAL A 102 11.37 7.60 2.70
N ASP A 103 10.64 6.51 2.50
CA ASP A 103 11.15 5.14 2.67
C ASP A 103 12.39 4.91 1.79
N GLN A 104 12.27 5.23 0.50
CA GLN A 104 13.38 5.08 -0.43
C GLN A 104 14.53 6.06 -0.14
N SER A 105 14.25 7.24 0.39
CA SER A 105 15.28 8.20 0.82
C SER A 105 16.05 7.69 2.04
N ILE A 106 15.37 7.14 3.05
CA ILE A 106 16.01 6.52 4.23
C ILE A 106 16.93 5.37 3.79
N ARG A 107 16.49 4.61 2.79
CA ARG A 107 17.25 3.51 2.22
C ARG A 107 18.61 3.94 1.64
N ILE A 108 18.72 5.15 1.08
CA ILE A 108 20.00 5.72 0.58
C ILE A 108 21.02 5.91 1.71
N PHE A 109 20.55 6.27 2.91
CA PHE A 109 21.44 6.52 4.04
C PHE A 109 21.97 5.24 4.70
N ILE A 110 21.46 4.07 4.32
CA ILE A 110 21.91 2.77 4.83
C ILE A 110 23.02 2.24 3.91
N VAL A 111 24.23 2.11 4.46
CA VAL A 111 25.43 1.67 3.74
C VAL A 111 25.16 0.35 3.01
N GLY A 112 25.41 0.34 1.69
CA GLY A 112 25.22 -0.83 0.83
C GLY A 112 23.86 -0.90 0.10
N ARG A 113 22.99 0.11 0.24
CA ARG A 113 21.75 0.20 -0.56
C ARG A 113 21.80 1.38 -1.54
N HIS A 114 21.52 1.11 -2.80
CA HIS A 114 21.37 2.12 -3.84
C HIS A 114 19.90 2.54 -3.98
N PHE A 115 19.67 3.78 -4.40
CA PHE A 115 18.35 4.25 -4.82
C PHE A 115 17.91 3.46 -6.06
N ASP A 116 16.86 2.66 -5.90
CA ASP A 116 16.25 1.93 -7.02
C ASP A 116 14.96 2.64 -7.44
N ALA A 117 14.99 3.31 -8.59
CA ALA A 117 13.80 3.97 -9.14
C ALA A 117 12.72 2.95 -9.51
N PHE A 118 13.08 1.68 -9.74
CA PHE A 118 12.12 0.64 -10.06
C PHE A 118 11.27 0.27 -8.84
N ASP A 119 11.88 0.13 -7.66
CA ASP A 119 11.15 -0.14 -6.41
C ASP A 119 10.12 0.98 -6.13
N LEU A 120 10.46 2.25 -6.42
CA LEU A 120 9.53 3.39 -6.31
C LEU A 120 8.30 3.26 -7.24
N VAL A 121 8.48 2.71 -8.44
CA VAL A 121 7.37 2.46 -9.38
C VAL A 121 6.51 1.30 -8.88
N LEU A 122 7.12 0.26 -8.34
CA LEU A 122 6.39 -0.89 -7.76
C LEU A 122 5.54 -0.46 -6.57
N ASP A 123 6.08 0.37 -5.69
CA ASP A 123 5.34 0.98 -4.58
C ASP A 123 4.10 1.73 -5.11
N ALA A 124 4.29 2.49 -6.19
CA ALA A 124 3.21 3.24 -6.84
C ALA A 124 2.08 2.37 -7.35
N ILE A 125 2.40 1.23 -7.96
CA ILE A 125 1.37 0.26 -8.38
C ILE A 125 0.54 -0.18 -7.17
N GLY A 126 1.18 -0.49 -6.05
CA GLY A 126 0.51 -0.92 -4.82
C GLY A 126 -0.51 0.12 -4.34
N TYR A 127 -0.07 1.34 -4.02
CA TYR A 127 -0.97 2.33 -3.43
C TYR A 127 -2.01 2.89 -4.42
N VAL A 128 -1.69 2.94 -5.72
CA VAL A 128 -2.66 3.39 -6.76
C VAL A 128 -3.81 2.39 -6.88
N VAL A 129 -3.51 1.09 -6.95
CA VAL A 129 -4.54 0.05 -7.02
C VAL A 129 -5.44 0.10 -5.80
N ALA A 130 -4.87 0.28 -4.60
CA ALA A 130 -5.65 0.44 -3.38
C ALA A 130 -6.58 1.67 -3.44
N ALA A 131 -6.06 2.84 -3.82
CA ALA A 131 -6.85 4.06 -3.91
C ALA A 131 -8.00 3.96 -4.93
N LEU A 132 -7.77 3.28 -6.07
CA LEU A 132 -8.80 3.03 -7.09
C LEU A 132 -9.91 2.12 -6.56
N ILE A 133 -9.57 1.03 -5.88
CA ILE A 133 -10.55 0.10 -5.29
C ILE A 133 -11.44 0.85 -4.29
N PHE A 134 -10.84 1.58 -3.34
CA PHE A 134 -11.60 2.29 -2.31
C PHE A 134 -12.37 3.49 -2.87
N GLY A 135 -11.81 4.17 -3.89
CA GLY A 135 -12.51 5.22 -4.64
C GLY A 135 -13.75 4.68 -5.34
N ALA A 136 -13.64 3.54 -6.03
CA ALA A 136 -14.75 2.87 -6.68
C ALA A 136 -15.80 2.40 -5.66
N CYS A 137 -15.39 1.74 -4.58
CA CYS A 137 -16.28 1.32 -3.49
C CYS A 137 -17.06 2.50 -2.92
N ARG A 138 -16.40 3.62 -2.61
CA ARG A 138 -17.07 4.83 -2.11
C ARG A 138 -18.04 5.41 -3.12
N LYS A 139 -17.67 5.45 -4.40
CA LYS A 139 -18.53 5.93 -5.48
C LYS A 139 -19.78 5.03 -5.61
N LEU A 140 -19.61 3.71 -5.60
CA LEU A 140 -20.71 2.73 -5.63
C LEU A 140 -21.65 2.88 -4.43
N VAL A 141 -21.12 3.04 -3.21
CA VAL A 141 -21.93 3.28 -2.00
C VAL A 141 -22.70 4.59 -2.10
N SER A 142 -22.05 5.66 -2.59
CA SER A 142 -22.70 6.96 -2.76
C SER A 142 -23.80 6.93 -3.82
N TRP A 143 -23.58 6.18 -4.91
CA TRP A 143 -24.56 6.00 -5.97
C TRP A 143 -25.77 5.20 -5.47
N ARG A 144 -25.55 4.06 -4.80
CA ARG A 144 -26.61 3.26 -4.17
C ARG A 144 -27.42 4.05 -3.14
N ASN A 145 -26.77 4.90 -2.35
CA ASN A 145 -27.47 5.74 -1.37
C ASN A 145 -28.32 6.82 -2.05
N ARG A 146 -27.92 7.33 -3.22
CA ARG A 146 -28.76 8.24 -4.02
C ARG A 146 -30.00 7.53 -4.57
N GLU A 147 -29.85 6.30 -5.07
CA GLU A 147 -31.01 5.49 -5.52
C GLU A 147 -32.00 5.22 -4.38
N LYS A 148 -31.50 4.91 -3.17
CA LYS A 148 -32.37 4.65 -2.00
C LYS A 148 -33.08 5.88 -1.43
N HIS A 149 -32.60 7.09 -1.73
CA HIS A 149 -33.15 8.33 -1.17
C HIS A 149 -33.68 9.31 -2.23
N GLY A 150 -33.79 8.91 -3.49
CA GLY A 150 -34.15 9.81 -4.58
C GLY A 150 -34.63 9.13 -5.86
N ASP A 151 -35.70 8.34 -5.75
CA ASP A 151 -36.77 8.38 -6.75
C ASP A 151 -38.13 8.56 -6.01
N LYS A 152 -38.42 9.82 -5.68
CA LYS A 152 -39.74 10.39 -5.40
C LYS A 152 -39.76 11.80 -5.96
#